data_AF-A0A1X0Q5K4-F1
#
_entry.id   AF-A0A1X0Q5K4-F1
#
_cell.length_a   1.000
_cell.length_b   1.000
_cell.length_c   1.000
_cell.angle_alpha   90.00
_cell.angle_beta   90.00
_cell.angle_gamma   90.00
#
_symmetry.space_group_name_H-M   'P 1'
#
loop_
_entity.id
_entity.type
_entity.pdbx_description
1 polymer ?
#
loop_
_entity_poly.entity_id
_entity_poly.type
_entity_poly.pdbx_seq_one_letter_code
_entity_poly.pdbx_strand_id
1 'polypeptide(L)'
;MSATLESIKLVNYFKCPLITIKTQKFEVEEHYLDEPVNDNYQMTIDTILDILPKYKNGNILVFMSGANEINKAVDECNSYLEGSNIKVFPLYGNLNFKNQREIIENKNRKVILATNIAETALIIKT
;
A
#
# COMPACT_ATOMS: atom_id res chain seq x y z
N MET A 1 13.80 4.51 -16.62
CA MET A 1 12.38 4.91 -16.47
C MET A 1 12.32 5.72 -15.19
N SER A 2 11.77 6.95 -15.22
CA SER A 2 11.68 7.81 -14.04
C SER A 2 10.23 8.17 -13.78
N ALA A 3 9.79 8.09 -12.52
CA ALA A 3 8.49 8.58 -12.08
C ALA A 3 8.52 10.08 -11.73
N THR A 4 9.72 10.68 -11.64
CA THR A 4 9.90 12.09 -11.28
C THR A 4 9.87 13.01 -12.50
N LEU A 5 9.38 14.23 -12.29
CA LEU A 5 9.13 15.25 -13.32
C LEU A 5 10.41 15.88 -13.93
N GLU A 6 11.61 15.59 -13.40
CA GLU A 6 12.87 16.22 -13.85
C GLU A 6 13.45 15.61 -15.14
N SER A 7 12.59 15.18 -16.06
CA SER A 7 12.96 14.55 -17.33
C SER A 7 13.89 15.41 -18.18
N ILE A 8 13.81 16.74 -18.05
CA ILE A 8 14.60 17.70 -18.83
C ILE A 8 16.10 17.62 -18.49
N LYS A 9 16.47 17.46 -17.22
CA LYS A 9 17.88 17.32 -16.82
C LYS A 9 18.51 16.07 -17.42
N LEU A 10 17.75 14.97 -17.43
CA LEU A 10 18.20 13.69 -17.98
C LEU A 10 18.36 13.74 -19.50
N VAL A 11 17.41 14.35 -20.21
CA VAL A 11 17.49 14.57 -21.66
C VAL A 11 18.72 15.40 -22.03
N ASN A 12 18.99 16.48 -21.29
CA ASN A 12 20.14 17.34 -21.54
C ASN A 12 21.48 16.63 -21.25
N TYR A 13 21.53 15.83 -20.19
CA TYR A 13 22.73 15.07 -19.81
C TYR A 13 23.04 13.95 -20.82
N PHE A 14 22.03 13.14 -21.16
CA PHE A 14 22.19 11.97 -22.03
C PHE A 14 22.02 12.28 -23.53
N LYS A 15 21.59 13.49 -23.89
CA LYS A 15 21.32 13.92 -25.28
C LYS A 15 20.42 12.92 -26.04
N CYS A 16 19.37 12.44 -25.38
CA CYS A 16 18.51 11.39 -25.91
C CYS A 16 17.03 11.84 -26.03
N PRO A 17 16.22 11.19 -26.89
CA PRO A 17 14.80 11.52 -27.04
C PRO A 17 13.98 11.23 -25.77
N LEU A 18 13.03 12.12 -25.45
CA LEU A 18 12.07 11.93 -24.37
C LEU A 18 10.81 11.22 -24.87
N ILE A 19 10.45 10.11 -24.23
CA ILE A 19 9.17 9.42 -24.43
C ILE A 19 8.32 9.62 -23.18
N THR A 20 7.14 10.21 -23.33
CA THR A 20 6.19 10.49 -22.24
C THR A 20 4.92 9.67 -22.44
N ILE A 21 4.51 8.93 -21.41
CA ILE A 21 3.24 8.22 -21.37
C ILE A 21 2.24 9.09 -20.61
N LYS A 22 1.12 9.44 -21.26
CA LYS A 22 0.01 10.12 -20.57
C LYS A 22 -0.71 9.11 -19.69
N THR A 23 -0.78 9.37 -18.39
CA THR A 23 -1.58 8.59 -17.45
C THR A 23 -2.71 9.44 -16.91
N GLN A 24 -3.85 8.82 -16.65
CA GLN A 24 -4.93 9.46 -15.92
C GLN A 24 -4.64 9.32 -14.43
N LYS A 25 -4.54 10.45 -13.72
CA LYS A 25 -4.56 10.46 -12.26
C LYS A 25 -6.01 10.60 -11.80
N PHE A 26 -6.39 9.81 -10.82
CA PHE A 26 -7.67 9.98 -10.12
C PHE A 26 -7.47 10.97 -8.98
N GLU A 27 -8.53 11.70 -8.63
CA GLU A 27 -8.53 12.58 -7.47
C GLU A 27 -8.43 11.73 -6.20
N VAL A 28 -7.63 12.18 -5.24
CA VAL A 28 -7.40 11.51 -3.96
C VAL A 28 -7.71 12.51 -2.86
N GLU A 29 -8.62 12.12 -1.97
CA GLU A 29 -8.91 12.89 -0.76
C GLU A 29 -7.84 12.59 0.29
N GLU A 30 -7.24 13.64 0.84
CA GLU A 30 -6.21 13.55 1.87
C GLU A 30 -6.80 13.89 3.23
N HIS A 31 -6.53 13.02 4.21
CA HIS A 31 -6.95 13.21 5.59
C HIS A 31 -5.72 13.21 6.50
N TYR A 32 -5.66 14.17 7.40
CA TYR A 32 -4.57 14.36 8.35
C TYR A 32 -5.11 14.24 9.78
N LEU A 33 -4.25 13.78 10.69
CA LEU A 33 -4.54 13.84 12.11
C LEU A 33 -4.50 15.29 12.59
N ASP A 34 -5.39 15.65 13.50
CA ASP A 34 -5.41 16.99 14.10
C ASP A 34 -4.14 17.24 14.95
N GLU A 35 -3.67 16.19 15.64
CA GLU A 35 -2.46 16.21 16.48
C GLU A 35 -1.61 14.95 16.25
N PRO A 36 -0.29 15.03 16.42
CA PRO A 36 0.58 13.87 16.30
C PRO A 36 0.28 12.84 17.40
N VAL A 37 0.32 11.56 17.02
CA VAL A 37 0.13 10.44 17.96
C VAL A 37 1.48 9.89 18.42
N ASN A 38 1.52 9.39 19.66
CA ASN A 38 2.72 8.74 20.21
C ASN A 38 2.89 7.31 19.68
N ASP A 39 1.78 6.62 19.38
CA ASP A 39 1.77 5.24 18.90
C ASP A 39 1.17 5.17 17.49
N ASN A 40 2.05 5.24 16.50
CA ASN A 40 1.68 5.09 15.10
C ASN A 40 1.16 3.68 14.79
N TYR A 41 1.62 2.65 15.51
CA TYR A 41 1.22 1.27 15.26
C TYR A 41 -0.25 1.09 15.63
N GLN A 42 -0.64 1.44 16.86
CA GLN A 42 -2.02 1.29 17.32
C GLN A 42 -2.97 2.17 16.49
N MET A 43 -2.59 3.42 16.25
CA MET A 43 -3.41 4.34 15.44
C MET A 43 -3.65 3.81 14.03
N THR A 44 -2.67 3.13 13.44
CA THR A 44 -2.81 2.49 12.13
C THR A 44 -3.85 1.37 12.16
N ILE A 45 -3.80 0.48 13.16
CA ILE A 45 -4.78 -0.61 13.33
C ILE A 45 -6.19 -0.03 13.50
N ASP A 46 -6.34 0.94 14.39
CA ASP A 46 -7.63 1.58 14.67
C ASP A 46 -8.22 2.23 13.41
N THR A 47 -7.37 2.91 12.63
CA THR A 47 -7.76 3.54 11.36
C THR A 47 -8.21 2.50 10.33
N ILE A 48 -7.54 1.36 10.21
CA ILE A 48 -7.96 0.26 9.33
C ILE A 48 -9.36 -0.22 9.73
N LEU A 49 -9.57 -0.48 11.02
CA LEU A 49 -10.83 -0.99 11.55
C LEU A 49 -11.99 0.01 11.41
N ASP A 50 -11.69 1.32 11.43
CA ASP A 50 -12.67 2.38 11.19
C ASP A 50 -13.03 2.56 9.70
N ILE A 51 -12.04 2.43 8.79
CA ILE A 51 -12.23 2.57 7.34
C ILE A 51 -13.01 1.39 6.74
N LEU A 52 -12.72 0.17 7.19
CA LEU A 52 -13.30 -1.05 6.64
C LEU A 52 -14.85 -1.05 6.59
N PRO A 53 -15.59 -0.69 7.65
CA PRO A 53 -17.05 -0.63 7.62
C PRO A 53 -17.60 0.58 6.85
N LYS A 54 -16.88 1.71 6.83
CA LYS A 54 -17.31 2.95 6.16
C LYS A 54 -17.27 2.84 4.64
N TYR A 55 -16.20 2.24 4.10
CA TYR A 55 -16.01 2.07 2.67
C TYR A 55 -16.13 0.60 2.33
N LYS A 56 -17.25 0.14 1.76
CA LYS A 56 -17.47 -1.31 1.52
C LYS A 56 -16.63 -1.89 0.37
N ASN A 57 -16.13 -1.05 -0.52
CA ASN A 57 -15.40 -1.42 -1.72
C ASN A 57 -13.95 -0.91 -1.67
N GLY A 58 -13.07 -1.54 -2.45
CA GLY A 58 -11.68 -1.16 -2.56
C GLY A 58 -10.76 -1.85 -1.55
N ASN A 59 -9.52 -2.07 -1.98
CA ASN A 59 -8.46 -2.62 -1.13
C ASN A 59 -7.81 -1.48 -0.32
N ILE A 60 -7.24 -1.82 0.83
CA ILE A 60 -6.48 -0.90 1.67
C ILE A 60 -5.00 -1.23 1.54
N LEU A 61 -4.16 -0.23 1.29
CA LEU A 61 -2.70 -0.35 1.33
C LEU A 61 -2.19 0.50 2.50
N VAL A 62 -1.40 -0.11 3.37
CA VAL A 62 -0.86 0.51 4.59
C VAL A 62 0.64 0.41 4.55
N PHE A 63 1.34 1.51 4.83
CA PHE A 63 2.79 1.54 4.91
C PHE A 63 3.25 1.44 6.36
N MET A 64 4.11 0.46 6.65
CA MET A 64 4.69 0.20 7.97
C MET A 64 6.21 0.05 7.88
N SER A 65 6.90 0.22 9.00
CA SER A 65 8.36 0.37 9.04
C SER A 65 9.13 -0.90 8.69
N GLY A 66 8.58 -2.08 9.02
CA GLY A 66 9.30 -3.33 8.82
C GLY A 66 8.49 -4.60 8.98
N ALA A 67 9.09 -5.72 8.55
CA ALA A 67 8.45 -7.03 8.52
C ALA A 67 7.93 -7.51 9.89
N ASN A 68 8.67 -7.23 10.97
CA ASN A 68 8.26 -7.63 12.32
C ASN A 68 6.98 -6.93 12.77
N GLU A 69 6.85 -5.63 12.51
CA GLU A 69 5.65 -4.86 12.81
C GLU A 69 4.48 -5.31 11.92
N ILE A 70 4.75 -5.52 10.62
CA ILE A 70 3.76 -5.99 9.67
C ILE A 70 3.17 -7.34 10.11
N ASN A 71 4.00 -8.31 10.49
CA ASN A 71 3.49 -9.64 10.87
C ASN A 71 2.62 -9.57 12.14
N LYS A 72 3.01 -8.77 13.14
CA LYS A 72 2.17 -8.53 14.33
C LYS A 72 0.84 -7.88 13.96
N ALA A 73 0.88 -6.86 13.11
CA ALA A 73 -0.31 -6.17 12.65
C ALA A 73 -1.24 -7.08 11.83
N VAL A 74 -0.68 -8.01 11.04
CA VAL A 74 -1.47 -9.03 10.32
C VAL A 74 -2.23 -9.91 11.30
N ASP A 75 -1.56 -10.44 12.32
CA ASP A 75 -2.19 -11.33 13.32
C ASP A 75 -3.27 -10.58 14.11
N GLU A 76 -2.99 -9.34 14.49
CA GLU A 76 -3.92 -8.48 15.23
C GLU A 76 -5.15 -8.11 14.39
N CYS A 77 -4.96 -7.60 13.16
CA CYS A 77 -6.07 -7.32 12.26
C CYS A 77 -6.90 -8.58 11.96
N ASN A 78 -6.26 -9.73 11.74
CA ASN A 78 -6.99 -10.98 11.50
C ASN A 78 -7.86 -11.39 12.70
N SER A 79 -7.40 -11.11 13.93
CA SER A 79 -8.17 -11.40 15.15
C SER A 79 -9.42 -10.51 15.25
N TYR A 80 -9.33 -9.23 14.89
CA TYR A 80 -10.49 -8.32 14.84
C TYR A 80 -11.45 -8.64 13.68
N LEU A 81 -10.91 -9.19 12.59
CA LEU A 81 -11.65 -9.47 11.36
C LEU A 81 -12.11 -10.93 11.24
N GLU A 82 -12.09 -11.67 12.36
CA GLU A 82 -12.55 -13.05 12.40
C GLU A 82 -14.01 -13.15 11.92
N GLY A 83 -14.29 -14.08 11.02
CA GLY A 83 -15.60 -14.24 10.38
C GLY A 83 -15.92 -13.26 9.26
N SER A 84 -15.06 -12.27 8.98
CA SER A 84 -15.19 -11.40 7.80
C SER A 84 -14.66 -12.07 6.53
N ASN A 85 -15.11 -11.60 5.37
CA ASN A 85 -14.53 -12.01 4.07
C ASN A 85 -13.29 -11.19 3.68
N ILE A 86 -12.76 -10.35 4.58
CA ILE A 86 -11.60 -9.49 4.33
C ILE A 86 -10.33 -10.31 4.56
N LYS A 87 -9.32 -10.12 3.70
CA LYS A 87 -8.03 -10.80 3.82
C LYS A 87 -6.91 -9.80 4.12
N VAL A 88 -6.13 -10.07 5.16
CA VAL A 88 -4.98 -9.25 5.54
C VAL A 88 -3.70 -9.91 5.06
N PHE A 89 -2.86 -9.17 4.34
CA PHE A 89 -1.65 -9.69 3.71
C PHE A 89 -0.40 -8.86 4.09
N PRO A 90 0.72 -9.52 4.41
CA PRO A 90 2.01 -8.86 4.54
C PRO A 90 2.68 -8.66 3.16
N LEU A 91 3.37 -7.53 2.96
CA LEU A 91 4.16 -7.27 1.75
C LEU A 91 5.49 -6.57 2.05
N TYR A 92 6.58 -7.33 2.01
CA TYR A 92 7.95 -6.82 2.24
C TYR A 92 8.98 -7.60 1.41
N GLY A 93 10.20 -7.09 1.29
CA GLY A 93 11.21 -7.57 0.33
C GLY A 93 11.59 -9.04 0.39
N ASN A 94 11.51 -9.68 1.57
CA ASN A 94 11.83 -11.11 1.74
C ASN A 94 10.62 -12.04 1.53
N LEU A 95 9.47 -11.53 1.07
CA LEU A 95 8.30 -12.36 0.83
C LEU A 95 8.50 -13.21 -0.42
N ASN A 96 8.21 -14.51 -0.34
CA ASN A 96 8.33 -15.42 -1.46
C ASN A 96 7.34 -15.08 -2.61
N PHE A 97 7.68 -15.47 -3.83
CA PHE A 97 6.85 -15.19 -5.02
C PHE A 97 5.43 -15.77 -4.93
N LYS A 98 5.24 -16.92 -4.27
CA LYS A 98 3.94 -17.56 -4.13
C LYS A 98 2.99 -16.67 -3.31
N ASN A 99 3.47 -16.13 -2.20
CA ASN A 99 2.71 -15.25 -1.32
C ASN A 99 2.44 -13.91 -2.01
N GLN A 100 3.42 -13.31 -2.70
CA GLN A 100 3.18 -12.09 -3.49
C GLN A 100 2.08 -12.30 -4.54
N ARG A 101 2.09 -13.45 -5.22
CA ARG A 101 1.09 -13.81 -6.22
C ARG A 101 -0.29 -14.00 -5.61
N GLU A 102 -0.38 -14.59 -4.42
CA GLU A 102 -1.65 -14.72 -3.70
C GLU A 102 -2.30 -13.36 -3.40
N ILE A 103 -1.51 -12.35 -3.02
CA ILE A 103 -2.00 -10.98 -2.79
C ILE A 103 -2.66 -10.42 -4.07
N ILE A 104 -2.05 -10.68 -5.22
CA ILE A 104 -2.53 -10.19 -6.52
C ILE A 104 -3.78 -10.96 -6.97
N GLU A 105 -3.76 -12.29 -6.90
CA GLU A 105 -4.80 -13.15 -7.44
C GLU A 105 -6.04 -13.26 -6.55
N ASN A 106 -5.92 -12.95 -5.25
CA ASN A 106 -7.04 -13.03 -4.33
C ASN A 106 -8.11 -11.97 -4.67
N LYS A 107 -9.35 -12.45 -4.83
CA LYS A 107 -10.54 -11.67 -5.24
C LYS A 107 -11.31 -11.06 -4.07
N ASN A 108 -11.03 -11.48 -2.85
CA ASN A 108 -11.62 -10.87 -1.68
C ASN A 108 -11.11 -9.46 -1.51
N ARG A 109 -11.81 -8.68 -0.68
CA ARG A 109 -11.32 -7.37 -0.26
C ARG A 109 -10.05 -7.55 0.59
N LYS A 110 -9.01 -6.78 0.28
CA LYS A 110 -7.68 -6.94 0.88
C LYS A 110 -7.28 -5.75 1.73
N VAL A 111 -6.63 -6.02 2.85
CA VAL A 111 -5.79 -5.07 3.59
C VAL A 111 -4.35 -5.53 3.41
N ILE A 112 -3.52 -4.69 2.79
CA ILE A 112 -2.13 -5.03 2.46
C ILE A 112 -1.23 -4.15 3.32
N LEU A 113 -0.51 -4.78 4.25
CA LEU A 113 0.44 -4.14 5.15
C LEU A 113 1.83 -4.27 4.54
N ALA A 114 2.39 -3.15 4.07
CA ALA A 114 3.56 -3.14 3.22
C ALA A 114 4.68 -2.24 3.73
N THR A 115 5.92 -2.52 3.32
CA THR A 115 6.99 -1.52 3.38
C THR A 115 6.96 -0.65 2.12
N ASN A 116 7.89 0.30 2.01
CA ASN A 116 8.13 1.11 0.82
C ASN A 116 8.39 0.31 -0.48
N ILE A 117 8.52 -1.02 -0.42
CA ILE A 117 8.59 -1.85 -1.63
C ILE A 117 7.33 -1.72 -2.49
N ALA A 118 6.17 -1.46 -1.87
CA ALA A 118 4.92 -1.23 -2.60
C ALA A 118 4.91 0.08 -3.39
N GLU A 119 5.77 1.05 -3.06
CA GLU A 119 5.82 2.36 -3.72
C GLU A 119 6.32 2.28 -5.18
N THR A 120 7.24 1.35 -5.45
CA THR A 120 7.95 1.30 -6.74
C THR A 120 7.85 -0.03 -7.46
N ALA A 121 7.51 -1.14 -6.78
CA ALA A 121 7.64 -2.47 -7.35
C ALA A 121 6.32 -3.15 -7.72
N LEU A 122 5.16 -2.70 -7.21
CA LEU A 122 3.90 -3.45 -7.32
C LEU A 122 2.69 -2.56 -7.58
N ILE A 123 1.97 -2.84 -8.67
CA ILE A 123 0.65 -2.28 -8.94
C ILE A 123 -0.40 -3.27 -8.43
N ILE A 124 -1.03 -2.97 -7.30
CA ILE A 124 -2.17 -3.73 -6.80
C ILE A 124 -3.41 -3.21 -7.54
N LYS A 125 -4.00 -4.04 -8.39
CA LYS A 125 -5.24 -3.70 -9.10
C LYS A 125 -6.44 -3.85 -8.14
N THR A 126 -7.37 -2.90 -8.22
CA THR A 126 -8.66 -2.92 -7.53
C THR A 126 -9.59 -3.99 -8.08
#